data_AF-M2A3B4-F1
#
_entry.id   AF-M2A3B4-F1
#
_cell.length_a   1.000
_cell.length_b   1.000
_cell.length_c   1.000
_cell.angle_alpha   90.00
_cell.angle_beta   90.00
_cell.angle_gamma   90.00
#
_symmetry.space_group_name_H-M   'P 1'
#
loop_
_entity.id
_entity.type
_entity.pdbx_description
1 polymer ?
#
loop_
_entity_poly.entity_id
_entity_poly.type
_entity_poly.pdbx_seq_one_letter_code
_entity_poly.pdbx_strand_id
1 'polypeptide(L)'
;MQQIYERLRDKNRHLPFIFVTKSQDGDGLAINPVQLYRFLLGNANVFAFYDDAVLAGMNYLLGDDFRVGEGSVRCFHRYFDKKHTGNQRWHRYFSPHQIEEQGEQWVIQAIANGFARNSDCLSARDIKSFNDIHSVRRSAQVKRLRQAIADRAASTNDEELNEMIIAYDELEKAMAEIESFANQLSKEKDAAEQAQAEMRYQIREAERLRQQYQDAATIQKTVDTFKELPKSLSEALQMAERLFPDKLAVTENAYKTATEFSQGSEYWRKQESVATAWNFLFCFANVLHELVFTEVAGDPSCQFKDSTGYDYAPTEGSMTKDDSKMMRKRSFTYKGTQFDMSPHLKLNKKKGEYLRLHFAIDQKKKRFIVNHFGEHIETAGTRRQS
;
A
#
# COMPACT_ATOMS: atom_id res chain seq x y z
N MET A 1 -7.80 -0.55 37.95
CA MET A 1 -7.17 -1.89 37.77
C MET A 1 -7.82 -2.96 38.64
N GLN A 2 -7.83 -2.82 39.98
CA GLN A 2 -8.40 -3.84 40.89
C GLN A 2 -9.89 -4.17 40.64
N GLN A 3 -10.74 -3.16 40.42
CA GLN A 3 -12.15 -3.38 40.06
C GLN A 3 -12.35 -4.16 38.75
N ILE A 4 -11.47 -3.96 37.75
CA ILE A 4 -11.54 -4.70 36.47
C ILE A 4 -11.20 -6.17 36.71
N TYR A 5 -10.18 -6.44 37.53
CA TYR A 5 -9.78 -7.78 37.89
C TYR A 5 -10.84 -8.54 38.71
N GLU A 6 -11.48 -7.86 39.67
CA GLU A 6 -12.60 -8.43 40.44
C GLU A 6 -13.77 -8.82 39.53
N ARG A 7 -14.14 -7.95 38.57
CA ARG A 7 -15.17 -8.25 37.57
C ARG A 7 -14.76 -9.36 36.61
N LEU A 8 -13.47 -9.46 36.26
CA LEU A 8 -12.97 -10.54 35.41
C LEU A 8 -13.14 -11.92 36.07
N ARG A 9 -12.94 -11.99 37.40
CA ARG A 9 -13.09 -13.18 38.22
C ARG A 9 -14.53 -13.55 38.56
N ASP A 10 -15.49 -12.66 38.34
CA ASP A 10 -16.88 -12.96 38.62
C ASP A 10 -17.36 -14.11 37.74
N LYS A 11 -17.76 -15.22 38.38
CA LYS A 11 -18.26 -16.41 37.70
C LYS A 11 -19.60 -16.16 37.00
N ASN A 12 -20.33 -15.13 37.41
CA ASN A 12 -21.59 -14.71 36.80
C ASN A 12 -21.40 -13.70 35.66
N ARG A 13 -20.16 -13.39 35.28
CA ARG A 13 -19.87 -12.49 34.17
C ARG A 13 -20.42 -13.04 32.86
N HIS A 14 -21.38 -12.32 32.28
CA HIS A 14 -22.00 -12.70 31.00
C HIS A 14 -21.16 -12.31 29.78
N LEU A 15 -20.36 -11.25 29.86
CA LEU A 15 -19.60 -10.71 28.72
C LEU A 15 -18.09 -10.98 28.82
N PRO A 16 -17.46 -11.52 27.76
CA PRO A 16 -16.02 -11.55 27.59
C PRO A 16 -15.35 -10.18 27.78
N PHE A 17 -14.10 -10.18 28.24
CA PHE A 17 -13.28 -8.98 28.42
C PHE A 17 -12.14 -9.04 27.42
N ILE A 18 -11.83 -7.93 26.77
CA ILE A 18 -10.74 -7.86 25.79
C ILE A 18 -9.79 -6.78 26.25
N PHE A 19 -8.53 -7.15 26.48
CA PHE A 19 -7.48 -6.24 26.90
C PHE A 19 -6.65 -5.89 25.68
N VAL A 20 -6.57 -4.60 25.38
CA VAL A 20 -5.76 -4.02 24.31
C VAL A 20 -4.64 -3.22 24.96
N THR A 21 -3.40 -3.50 24.59
CA THR A 21 -2.22 -2.84 25.17
C THR A 21 -1.58 -1.85 24.21
N LYS A 22 -0.68 -1.02 24.72
CA LYS A 22 0.14 -0.09 23.95
C LYS A 22 1.01 -0.83 22.93
N SER A 23 1.17 -0.27 21.72
CA SER A 23 2.08 -0.79 20.68
C SER A 23 3.54 -0.66 21.10
N GLN A 24 4.42 -1.51 20.54
CA GLN A 24 5.87 -1.47 20.79
C GLN A 24 6.53 -0.18 20.27
N ASP A 25 5.93 0.47 19.27
CA ASP A 25 6.45 1.71 18.65
C ASP A 25 6.13 2.99 19.46
N GLY A 26 5.48 2.86 20.63
CA GLY A 26 5.45 3.93 21.63
C GLY A 26 4.34 4.98 21.50
N ASP A 27 3.66 5.13 20.36
CA ASP A 27 2.68 6.22 20.13
C ASP A 27 1.22 5.78 19.89
N GLY A 28 0.87 4.53 20.18
CA GLY A 28 -0.50 4.04 19.99
C GLY A 28 -0.85 2.77 20.74
N LEU A 29 -2.07 2.29 20.58
CA LEU A 29 -2.49 0.95 21.01
C LEU A 29 -2.21 -0.07 19.90
N ALA A 30 -2.08 -1.34 20.26
CA ALA A 30 -1.84 -2.43 19.33
C ALA A 30 -2.92 -2.54 18.23
N ILE A 31 -4.16 -2.16 18.56
CA ILE A 31 -5.29 -2.01 17.63
C ILE A 31 -6.20 -0.88 18.12
N ASN A 32 -7.08 -0.37 17.26
CA ASN A 32 -8.08 0.64 17.61
C ASN A 32 -9.22 0.06 18.47
N PRO A 33 -9.29 0.40 19.77
CA PRO A 33 -10.29 -0.17 20.68
C PRO A 33 -11.70 0.34 20.40
N VAL A 34 -11.85 1.56 19.85
CA VAL A 34 -13.15 2.15 19.51
C VAL A 34 -13.76 1.43 18.32
N GLN A 35 -12.94 1.14 17.31
CA GLN A 35 -13.37 0.34 16.16
C GLN A 35 -13.75 -1.06 16.62
N LEU A 36 -12.89 -1.73 17.40
CA LEU A 36 -13.19 -3.05 17.95
C LEU A 36 -14.50 -3.08 18.75
N TYR A 37 -14.71 -2.10 19.63
CA TYR A 37 -15.92 -1.99 20.43
C TYR A 37 -17.18 -1.85 19.57
N ARG A 38 -17.13 -1.08 18.47
CA ARG A 38 -18.27 -0.93 17.54
C ARG A 38 -18.69 -2.26 16.91
N PHE A 39 -17.74 -3.13 16.57
CA PHE A 39 -18.03 -4.47 16.05
C PHE A 39 -18.54 -5.44 17.12
N LEU A 40 -18.31 -5.15 18.40
CA LEU A 40 -18.61 -6.02 19.53
C LEU A 40 -19.69 -5.47 20.45
N LEU A 41 -20.49 -4.51 19.99
CA LEU A 41 -21.54 -3.87 20.79
C LEU A 41 -22.47 -4.94 21.40
N GLY A 42 -22.48 -5.01 22.73
CA GLY A 42 -23.29 -5.98 23.49
C GLY A 42 -22.68 -7.39 23.62
N ASN A 43 -21.57 -7.69 22.94
CA ASN A 43 -20.95 -9.02 22.92
C ASN A 43 -19.65 -9.12 23.73
N ALA A 44 -18.94 -8.02 23.98
CA ALA A 44 -17.75 -8.00 24.83
C ALA A 44 -17.47 -6.61 25.42
N ASN A 45 -16.72 -6.57 26.53
CA ASN A 45 -16.18 -5.32 27.09
C ASN A 45 -14.71 -5.16 26.68
N VAL A 46 -14.39 -4.02 26.08
CA VAL A 46 -13.02 -3.69 25.63
C VAL A 46 -12.36 -2.76 26.64
N PHE A 47 -11.16 -3.11 27.09
CA PHE A 47 -10.34 -2.32 28.01
C PHE A 47 -9.00 -1.99 27.35
N ALA A 48 -8.71 -0.70 27.22
CA ALA A 48 -7.45 -0.21 26.68
C ALA A 48 -6.49 0.16 27.83
N PHE A 49 -5.25 -0.33 27.74
CA PHE A 49 -4.19 -0.05 28.69
C PHE A 49 -3.16 0.85 28.02
N TYR A 50 -3.16 2.12 28.43
CA TYR A 50 -2.27 3.17 27.92
C TYR A 50 -0.99 3.33 28.75
N ASP A 51 -0.96 2.80 29.97
CA ASP A 51 0.11 2.97 30.96
C ASP A 51 0.73 1.62 31.33
N ASP A 52 2.04 1.52 31.18
CA ASP A 52 2.82 0.30 31.43
C ASP A 52 2.83 -0.09 32.91
N ALA A 53 2.76 0.87 33.83
CA ALA A 53 2.65 0.60 35.27
C ALA A 53 1.30 -0.05 35.61
N VAL A 54 0.23 0.38 34.93
CA VAL A 54 -1.10 -0.22 35.09
C VAL A 54 -1.14 -1.62 34.50
N LEU A 55 -0.50 -1.84 33.34
CA LEU A 55 -0.36 -3.16 32.72
C LEU A 55 0.46 -4.12 33.60
N ALA A 56 1.59 -3.66 34.14
CA ALA A 56 2.42 -4.44 35.06
C ALA A 56 1.64 -4.86 36.32
N GLY A 57 0.90 -3.92 36.93
CA GLY A 57 0.05 -4.22 38.08
C GLY A 57 -1.11 -5.18 37.74
N MET A 58 -1.72 -5.06 36.55
CA MET A 58 -2.71 -6.02 36.09
C MET A 58 -2.10 -7.41 35.87
N ASN A 59 -0.91 -7.49 35.26
CA ASN A 59 -0.20 -8.74 35.04
C ASN A 59 0.20 -9.43 36.36
N TYR A 60 0.58 -8.66 37.38
CA TYR A 60 0.77 -9.18 38.74
C TYR A 60 -0.51 -9.85 39.26
N LEU A 61 -1.68 -9.23 39.05
CA LEU A 61 -2.97 -9.80 39.41
C LEU A 61 -3.43 -10.94 38.50
N LEU A 62 -2.95 -11.07 37.25
CA LEU A 62 -3.32 -12.15 36.32
C LEU A 62 -2.43 -13.39 36.49
N GLY A 63 -1.16 -13.21 36.85
CA GLY A 63 -0.16 -14.29 36.87
C GLY A 63 0.33 -14.66 35.46
N ASP A 64 1.42 -15.43 35.41
CA ASP A 64 2.18 -15.65 34.17
C ASP A 64 1.37 -16.32 33.06
N ASP A 65 0.54 -17.31 33.40
CA ASP A 65 -0.32 -18.03 32.44
C ASP A 65 -1.31 -17.11 31.71
N PHE A 66 -1.73 -16.02 32.37
CA PHE A 66 -2.76 -15.09 31.89
C PHE A 66 -2.19 -13.72 31.50
N ARG A 67 -0.86 -13.58 31.46
CA ARG A 67 -0.16 -12.34 31.14
C ARG A 67 -0.56 -11.76 29.78
N VAL A 68 -0.65 -10.44 29.72
CA VAL A 68 -0.83 -9.68 28.47
C VAL A 68 0.45 -8.90 28.21
N GLY A 69 1.11 -9.16 27.09
CA GLY A 69 2.36 -8.49 26.70
C GLY A 69 2.11 -7.10 26.11
N GLU A 70 3.15 -6.29 26.04
CA GLU A 70 3.13 -5.04 25.27
C GLU A 70 2.94 -5.36 23.78
N GLY A 71 2.17 -4.52 23.08
CA GLY A 71 1.80 -4.67 21.68
C GLY A 71 0.80 -5.79 21.40
N SER A 72 0.18 -6.37 22.43
CA SER A 72 -0.68 -7.55 22.30
C SER A 72 -2.16 -7.28 22.61
N VAL A 73 -3.01 -8.21 22.19
CA VAL A 73 -4.43 -8.24 22.52
C VAL A 73 -4.78 -9.58 23.14
N ARG A 74 -5.44 -9.58 24.30
CA ARG A 74 -5.89 -10.82 24.97
C ARG A 74 -7.39 -10.79 25.25
N CYS A 75 -8.06 -11.86 24.82
CA CYS A 75 -9.49 -12.05 24.92
C CYS A 75 -9.83 -13.05 26.03
N PHE A 76 -10.35 -12.54 27.14
CA PHE A 76 -10.80 -13.33 28.26
C PHE A 76 -12.28 -13.74 28.11
N HIS A 77 -12.50 -14.96 27.59
CA HIS A 77 -13.78 -15.67 27.66
C HIS A 77 -14.34 -15.78 29.09
N ARG A 78 -15.65 -16.07 29.22
CA ARG A 78 -16.46 -15.89 30.43
C ARG A 78 -15.87 -16.57 31.68
N TYR A 79 -15.39 -17.81 31.53
CA TYR A 79 -14.79 -18.55 32.64
C TYR A 79 -13.29 -18.24 32.77
N PHE A 80 -12.94 -17.47 33.80
CA PHE A 80 -11.57 -17.19 34.20
C PHE A 80 -11.32 -17.76 35.60
N ASP A 81 -10.42 -18.75 35.71
CA ASP A 81 -10.01 -19.33 36.97
C ASP A 81 -8.53 -19.71 36.94
N LYS A 82 -7.73 -18.98 37.72
CA LYS A 82 -6.29 -19.24 37.84
C LYS A 82 -5.95 -20.61 38.41
N LYS A 83 -6.84 -21.18 39.23
CA LYS A 83 -6.59 -22.47 39.88
C LYS A 83 -6.85 -23.64 38.93
N HIS A 84 -7.54 -23.38 37.82
CA HIS A 84 -7.85 -24.40 36.83
C HIS A 84 -6.69 -24.56 35.85
N THR A 85 -5.95 -25.66 35.97
CA THR A 85 -4.88 -26.03 35.04
C THR A 85 -5.41 -26.08 33.60
N GLY A 86 -4.78 -25.34 32.69
CA GLY A 86 -5.17 -25.31 31.27
C GLY A 86 -6.23 -24.27 30.90
N ASN A 87 -6.83 -23.54 31.86
CA ASN A 87 -7.81 -22.49 31.58
C ASN A 87 -7.23 -21.36 30.71
N GLN A 88 -5.92 -21.11 30.79
CA GLN A 88 -5.24 -20.13 29.94
C GLN A 88 -5.43 -20.36 28.44
N ARG A 89 -5.61 -21.63 28.02
CA ARG A 89 -5.83 -22.00 26.62
C ARG A 89 -7.21 -21.62 26.09
N TRP A 90 -8.17 -21.36 26.99
CA TRP A 90 -9.52 -20.94 26.61
C TRP A 90 -9.58 -19.45 26.30
N HIS A 91 -8.53 -18.69 26.62
CA HIS A 91 -8.45 -17.27 26.36
C HIS A 91 -7.57 -17.02 25.14
N ARG A 92 -8.12 -16.36 24.12
CA ARG A 92 -7.38 -16.10 22.89
C ARG A 92 -6.35 -15.00 23.12
N TYR A 93 -5.15 -15.19 22.60
CA TYR A 93 -4.06 -14.22 22.64
C TYR A 93 -3.59 -13.94 21.22
N PHE A 94 -3.39 -12.66 20.91
CA PHE A 94 -2.82 -12.18 19.66
C PHE A 94 -1.50 -11.50 20.01
N SER A 95 -0.38 -12.06 19.55
CA SER A 95 0.94 -11.51 19.80
C SER A 95 1.20 -10.25 18.97
N PRO A 96 2.18 -9.41 19.34
CA PRO A 96 2.57 -8.24 18.55
C PRO A 96 2.93 -8.63 17.11
N HIS A 97 3.75 -9.66 16.96
CA HIS A 97 4.14 -10.20 15.66
C HIS A 97 2.94 -10.63 14.80
N GLN A 98 1.91 -11.25 15.40
CA GLN A 98 0.71 -11.64 14.67
C GLN A 98 -0.12 -10.44 14.22
N ILE A 99 -0.17 -9.39 15.03
CA ILE A 99 -0.89 -8.15 14.71
C ILE A 99 -0.16 -7.40 13.59
N GLU A 100 1.17 -7.36 13.62
CA GLU A 100 2.01 -6.79 12.56
C GLU A 100 1.88 -7.56 11.24
N GLU A 101 1.94 -8.89 11.28
CA GLU A 101 1.89 -9.75 10.09
C GLU A 101 0.52 -9.74 9.40
N GLN A 102 -0.56 -9.91 10.18
CA GLN A 102 -1.92 -10.05 9.65
C GLN A 102 -2.64 -8.70 9.49
N GLY A 103 -2.17 -7.68 10.19
CA GLY A 103 -2.76 -6.35 10.22
C GLY A 103 -3.93 -6.23 11.20
N GLU A 104 -4.18 -4.99 11.63
CA GLU A 104 -5.21 -4.61 12.60
C GLU A 104 -6.62 -5.09 12.20
N GLN A 105 -7.05 -4.80 10.96
CA GLN A 105 -8.39 -5.15 10.48
C GLN A 105 -8.65 -6.66 10.56
N TRP A 106 -7.64 -7.48 10.26
CA TRP A 106 -7.78 -8.93 10.35
C TRP A 106 -8.01 -9.37 11.80
N VAL A 107 -7.26 -8.81 12.75
CA VAL A 107 -7.40 -9.13 14.17
C VAL A 107 -8.77 -8.72 14.70
N ILE A 108 -9.25 -7.52 14.34
CA ILE A 108 -10.60 -7.04 14.68
C ILE A 108 -11.65 -8.01 14.13
N GLN A 109 -11.54 -8.42 12.86
CA GLN A 109 -12.47 -9.34 12.23
C GLN A 109 -12.41 -10.75 12.85
N ALA A 110 -11.21 -11.24 13.19
CA ALA A 110 -11.01 -12.53 13.84
C ALA A 110 -11.64 -12.57 15.23
N ILE A 111 -11.50 -11.48 15.99
CA ILE A 111 -12.15 -11.32 17.30
C ILE A 111 -13.67 -11.26 17.14
N ALA A 112 -14.18 -10.42 16.22
CA ALA A 112 -15.60 -10.28 15.95
C ALA A 112 -16.24 -11.62 15.53
N ASN A 113 -15.62 -12.33 14.58
CA ASN A 113 -16.08 -13.63 14.13
C ASN A 113 -16.00 -14.68 15.24
N GLY A 114 -14.93 -14.65 16.06
CA GLY A 114 -14.77 -15.58 17.18
C GLY A 114 -15.86 -15.43 18.24
N PHE A 115 -16.19 -14.20 18.61
CA PHE A 115 -17.25 -13.92 19.59
C PHE A 115 -18.66 -14.03 19.01
N ALA A 116 -18.86 -13.82 17.72
CA ALA A 116 -20.13 -14.09 17.04
C ALA A 116 -20.40 -15.59 16.81
N ARG A 117 -19.34 -16.42 16.74
CA ARG A 117 -19.46 -17.89 16.61
C ARG A 117 -19.53 -18.62 17.96
N ASN A 118 -18.81 -18.12 18.97
CA ASN A 118 -18.77 -18.70 20.33
C ASN A 118 -19.62 -17.92 21.35
N SER A 119 -20.58 -17.15 20.87
CA SER A 119 -21.65 -16.60 21.69
C SER A 119 -22.55 -17.74 22.16
N ASP A 120 -22.17 -18.36 23.27
CA ASP A 120 -23.09 -19.03 24.21
C ASP A 120 -24.15 -18.05 24.81
N CYS A 121 -24.37 -16.90 24.17
CA CYS A 121 -25.57 -16.06 24.31
C CYS A 121 -26.57 -16.29 23.17
N LEU A 122 -26.35 -17.28 22.29
CA LEU A 122 -27.32 -17.73 21.30
C LEU A 122 -28.10 -18.94 21.83
N SER A 123 -28.93 -18.69 22.84
CA SER A 123 -29.91 -19.66 23.35
C SER A 123 -31.19 -19.55 22.53
N ALA A 124 -31.63 -20.59 21.82
CA ALA A 124 -32.99 -20.69 21.24
C ALA A 124 -33.56 -19.39 20.60
N ARG A 125 -32.71 -18.49 20.08
CA ARG A 125 -33.05 -17.12 19.64
C ARG A 125 -32.22 -16.64 18.43
N ASP A 126 -31.37 -17.47 17.85
CA ASP A 126 -31.09 -17.40 16.41
C ASP A 126 -32.28 -17.89 15.56
N ILE A 127 -33.42 -18.14 16.21
CA ILE A 127 -34.75 -18.27 15.63
C ILE A 127 -35.04 -17.03 14.77
N LYS A 128 -35.00 -17.21 13.45
CA LYS A 128 -35.11 -16.12 12.46
C LYS A 128 -36.53 -15.58 12.29
N SER A 129 -37.56 -16.19 12.90
CA SER A 129 -38.93 -15.68 12.89
C SER A 129 -39.82 -16.29 13.98
N PHE A 130 -40.82 -15.53 14.45
CA PHE A 130 -41.92 -16.03 15.32
C PHE A 130 -42.60 -17.29 14.73
N ASN A 131 -42.60 -17.43 13.40
CA ASN A 131 -43.13 -18.60 12.71
C ASN A 131 -42.32 -19.89 12.93
N ASP A 132 -41.03 -19.81 13.24
CA ASP A 132 -40.17 -21.01 13.42
C ASP A 132 -40.38 -21.67 14.79
N ILE A 133 -40.66 -20.89 15.84
CA ILE A 133 -41.11 -21.42 17.14
C ILE A 133 -42.45 -22.12 16.97
N HIS A 134 -43.34 -21.51 16.21
CA HIS A 134 -44.62 -22.13 15.88
C HIS A 134 -44.46 -23.34 14.97
N SER A 135 -43.43 -23.45 14.12
CA SER A 135 -43.21 -24.61 13.26
C SER A 135 -42.61 -25.78 14.01
N VAL A 136 -41.65 -25.58 14.93
CA VAL A 136 -41.10 -26.67 15.76
C VAL A 136 -42.12 -27.16 16.78
N ARG A 137 -42.87 -26.22 17.40
CA ARG A 137 -43.95 -26.55 18.34
C ARG A 137 -45.17 -27.11 17.59
N ARG A 138 -45.48 -26.62 16.37
CA ARG A 138 -46.45 -27.27 15.46
C ARG A 138 -45.97 -28.65 15.09
N SER A 139 -44.76 -28.87 14.61
CA SER A 139 -44.29 -30.19 14.20
C SER A 139 -44.30 -31.17 15.38
N ALA A 140 -43.92 -30.76 16.59
CA ALA A 140 -44.05 -31.61 17.78
C ALA A 140 -45.53 -31.88 18.14
N GLN A 141 -46.40 -30.89 18.01
CA GLN A 141 -47.84 -31.00 18.29
C GLN A 141 -48.61 -31.75 17.19
N VAL A 142 -48.23 -31.58 15.93
CA VAL A 142 -48.68 -32.26 14.71
C VAL A 142 -48.21 -33.70 14.74
N LYS A 143 -47.00 -34.00 15.24
CA LYS A 143 -46.52 -35.37 15.45
C LYS A 143 -47.31 -36.09 16.54
N ARG A 144 -47.65 -35.40 17.64
CA ARG A 144 -48.57 -35.90 18.68
C ARG A 144 -50.00 -36.08 18.16
N LEU A 145 -50.51 -35.12 17.40
CA LEU A 145 -51.83 -35.20 16.77
C LEU A 145 -51.86 -36.29 15.68
N ARG A 146 -50.77 -36.50 14.92
CA ARG A 146 -50.57 -37.60 13.97
C ARG A 146 -50.65 -38.95 14.66
N GLN A 147 -49.98 -39.13 15.80
CA GLN A 147 -50.10 -40.36 16.59
C GLN A 147 -51.55 -40.58 17.04
N ALA A 148 -52.18 -39.55 17.62
CA ALA A 148 -53.57 -39.64 18.05
C ALA A 148 -54.57 -39.87 16.90
N ILE A 149 -54.29 -39.35 15.69
CA ILE A 149 -55.11 -39.52 14.49
C ILE A 149 -54.86 -40.88 13.84
N ALA A 150 -53.61 -41.35 13.74
CA ALA A 150 -53.27 -42.67 13.23
C ALA A 150 -53.88 -43.79 14.11
N ASP A 151 -53.83 -43.62 15.43
CA ASP A 151 -54.47 -44.53 16.39
C ASP A 151 -56.01 -44.54 16.22
N ARG A 152 -56.60 -43.41 15.85
CA ARG A 152 -58.05 -43.25 15.61
C ARG A 152 -58.48 -43.72 14.21
N ALA A 153 -57.68 -43.50 13.18
CA ALA A 153 -57.91 -43.96 11.82
C ALA A 153 -57.84 -45.50 11.72
N ALA A 154 -56.88 -46.11 12.42
CA ALA A 154 -56.79 -47.56 12.58
C ALA A 154 -58.03 -48.17 13.27
N SER A 155 -58.76 -47.37 14.04
CA SER A 155 -59.99 -47.77 14.73
C SER A 155 -61.28 -47.51 13.94
N THR A 156 -61.25 -46.71 12.85
CA THR A 156 -62.47 -46.22 12.19
C THR A 156 -62.52 -46.37 10.65
N ASN A 157 -61.45 -46.84 9.98
CA ASN A 157 -61.41 -47.04 8.50
C ASN A 157 -61.85 -45.80 7.68
N ASP A 158 -61.23 -44.65 7.92
CA ASP A 158 -61.55 -43.38 7.25
C ASP A 158 -60.56 -43.13 6.09
N GLU A 159 -60.97 -43.40 4.84
CA GLU A 159 -60.09 -43.42 3.65
C GLU A 159 -59.52 -42.02 3.30
N GLU A 160 -60.29 -40.95 3.42
CA GLU A 160 -59.85 -39.56 3.14
C GLU A 160 -58.71 -39.12 4.09
N LEU A 161 -58.76 -39.57 5.34
CA LEU A 161 -57.75 -39.26 6.34
C LEU A 161 -56.41 -39.95 6.03
N ASN A 162 -56.48 -41.15 5.44
CA ASN A 162 -55.31 -41.93 5.06
C ASN A 162 -54.61 -41.33 3.82
N GLU A 163 -55.37 -40.86 2.83
CA GLU A 163 -54.81 -40.15 1.66
C GLU A 163 -54.11 -38.85 2.06
N MET A 164 -54.69 -38.08 2.99
CA MET A 164 -54.06 -36.85 3.49
C MET A 164 -52.76 -37.11 4.26
N ILE A 165 -52.64 -38.24 4.95
CA ILE A 165 -51.40 -38.65 5.63
C ILE A 165 -50.30 -38.98 4.61
N ILE A 166 -50.65 -39.70 3.54
CA ILE A 166 -49.72 -40.08 2.47
C ILE A 166 -49.18 -38.83 1.75
N ALA A 167 -50.06 -37.91 1.35
CA ALA A 167 -49.67 -36.68 0.67
C ALA A 167 -48.74 -35.80 1.53
N TYR A 168 -48.95 -35.78 2.84
CA TYR A 168 -48.08 -35.03 3.76
C TYR A 168 -46.70 -35.69 3.93
N ASP A 169 -46.63 -37.02 3.92
CA ASP A 169 -45.36 -37.76 3.96
C ASP A 169 -44.53 -37.55 2.69
N GLU A 170 -45.18 -37.46 1.53
CA GLU A 170 -44.52 -37.11 0.26
C GLU A 170 -43.97 -35.69 0.28
N LEU A 171 -44.73 -34.74 0.83
CA LEU A 171 -44.26 -33.36 1.01
C LEU A 171 -43.07 -33.28 1.97
N GLU A 172 -43.09 -34.04 3.07
CA GLU A 172 -42.01 -34.09 4.05
C GLU A 172 -40.72 -34.68 3.44
N LYS A 173 -40.83 -35.70 2.60
CA LYS A 173 -39.71 -36.25 1.83
C LYS A 173 -39.14 -35.23 0.84
N ALA A 174 -39.99 -34.54 0.08
CA ALA A 174 -39.56 -33.50 -0.86
C ALA A 174 -38.84 -32.34 -0.14
N MET A 175 -39.31 -31.94 1.05
CA MET A 175 -38.64 -30.93 1.86
C MET A 175 -37.25 -31.37 2.34
N ALA A 176 -37.12 -32.63 2.77
CA ALA A 176 -35.83 -33.18 3.18
C ALA A 176 -34.83 -33.26 2.02
N GLU A 177 -35.30 -33.57 0.81
CA GLU A 177 -34.48 -33.56 -0.41
C GLU A 177 -33.98 -32.15 -0.75
N ILE A 178 -34.86 -31.15 -0.71
CA ILE A 178 -34.50 -29.74 -0.93
C ILE A 178 -33.45 -29.27 0.09
N GLU A 179 -33.60 -29.64 1.37
CA GLU A 179 -32.65 -29.29 2.41
C GLU A 179 -31.27 -29.97 2.20
N SER A 180 -31.28 -31.23 1.74
CA SER A 180 -30.03 -31.94 1.38
C SER A 180 -29.31 -31.26 0.22
N PHE A 181 -30.07 -30.80 -0.78
CA PHE A 181 -29.55 -30.13 -1.96
C PHE A 181 -29.00 -28.75 -1.61
N ALA A 182 -29.70 -27.98 -0.76
CA ALA A 182 -29.23 -26.69 -0.27
C ALA A 182 -27.92 -26.83 0.51
N ASN A 183 -27.77 -27.88 1.31
CA ASN A 183 -26.54 -28.17 2.04
C ASN A 183 -25.38 -28.55 1.11
N GLN A 184 -25.63 -29.31 0.05
CA GLN A 184 -24.62 -29.60 -0.98
C GLN A 184 -24.17 -28.33 -1.70
N LEU A 185 -25.12 -27.51 -2.15
CA LEU A 185 -24.83 -26.26 -2.85
C LEU A 185 -24.01 -25.30 -1.98
N SER A 186 -24.29 -25.24 -0.68
CA SER A 186 -23.50 -24.44 0.27
C SER A 186 -22.05 -24.93 0.37
N LYS A 187 -21.83 -26.25 0.43
CA LYS A 187 -20.47 -26.82 0.48
C LYS A 187 -19.67 -26.56 -0.80
N GLU A 188 -20.32 -26.70 -1.96
CA GLU A 188 -19.69 -26.40 -3.25
C GLU A 188 -19.33 -24.92 -3.37
N LYS A 189 -20.21 -24.03 -2.90
CA LYS A 189 -19.95 -22.60 -2.85
C LYS A 189 -18.74 -22.28 -1.98
N ASP A 190 -18.67 -22.84 -0.77
CA ASP A 190 -17.54 -22.61 0.14
C ASP A 190 -16.22 -23.12 -0.47
N ALA A 191 -16.24 -24.26 -1.15
CA ALA A 191 -15.07 -24.80 -1.85
C ALA A 191 -14.64 -23.90 -3.03
N ALA A 192 -15.59 -23.37 -3.80
CA ALA A 192 -15.31 -22.43 -4.89
C ALA A 192 -14.74 -21.10 -4.37
N GLU A 193 -15.24 -20.59 -3.25
CA GLU A 193 -14.73 -19.37 -2.62
C GLU A 193 -13.28 -19.55 -2.13
N GLN A 194 -12.95 -20.72 -1.55
CA GLN A 194 -11.58 -21.06 -1.16
C GLN A 194 -10.64 -21.14 -2.35
N ALA A 195 -11.03 -21.86 -3.41
CA ALA A 195 -10.23 -21.97 -4.63
C ALA A 195 -9.98 -20.60 -5.28
N GLN A 196 -10.99 -19.72 -5.28
CA GLN A 196 -10.81 -18.35 -5.75
C GLN A 196 -9.84 -17.53 -4.89
N ALA A 197 -9.89 -17.69 -3.56
CA ALA A 197 -8.97 -16.99 -2.66
C ALA A 197 -7.51 -17.41 -2.93
N GLU A 198 -7.29 -18.71 -3.14
CA GLU A 198 -5.98 -19.27 -3.44
C GLU A 198 -5.45 -18.80 -4.80
N MET A 199 -6.29 -18.81 -5.83
CA MET A 199 -5.95 -18.29 -7.15
C MET A 199 -5.58 -16.80 -7.09
N ARG A 200 -6.33 -15.99 -6.33
CA ARG A 200 -6.03 -14.57 -6.12
C ARG A 200 -4.69 -14.35 -5.43
N TYR A 201 -4.33 -15.22 -4.48
CA TYR A 201 -3.03 -15.17 -3.81
C TYR A 201 -1.90 -15.46 -4.80
N GLN A 202 -2.03 -16.51 -5.61
CA GLN A 202 -1.02 -16.87 -6.62
C GLN A 202 -0.81 -15.77 -7.66
N ILE A 203 -1.89 -15.10 -8.11
CA ILE A 203 -1.80 -13.96 -9.04
C ILE A 203 -0.99 -12.82 -8.41
N ARG A 204 -1.29 -12.42 -7.16
CA ARG A 204 -0.54 -11.36 -6.47
C ARG A 204 0.93 -11.71 -6.31
N GLU A 205 1.24 -12.96 -5.98
CA GLU A 205 2.62 -13.40 -5.82
C GLU A 205 3.37 -13.39 -7.16
N ALA A 206 2.71 -13.82 -8.25
CA ALA A 206 3.26 -13.74 -9.60
C ALA A 206 3.50 -12.29 -10.05
N GLU A 207 2.57 -11.38 -9.74
CA GLU A 207 2.73 -9.94 -9.99
C GLU A 207 3.90 -9.35 -9.20
N ARG A 208 4.05 -9.72 -7.92
CA ARG A 208 5.17 -9.31 -7.08
C ARG A 208 6.51 -9.77 -7.67
N LEU A 209 6.61 -11.04 -8.06
CA LEU A 209 7.81 -11.58 -8.69
C LEU A 209 8.12 -10.86 -10.00
N ARG A 210 7.09 -10.62 -10.83
CA ARG A 210 7.24 -9.91 -12.10
C ARG A 210 7.78 -8.49 -11.90
N GLN A 211 7.29 -7.79 -10.88
CA GLN A 211 7.79 -6.47 -10.52
C GLN A 211 9.26 -6.52 -10.11
N GLN A 212 9.64 -7.46 -9.23
CA GLN A 212 11.03 -7.65 -8.83
C GLN A 212 11.96 -7.95 -10.03
N TYR A 213 11.50 -8.77 -10.98
CA TYR A 213 12.26 -9.02 -12.21
C TYR A 213 12.40 -7.78 -13.10
N GLN A 214 11.37 -6.94 -13.20
CA GLN A 214 11.48 -5.68 -13.95
C GLN A 214 12.42 -4.68 -13.29
N ASP A 215 12.35 -4.56 -11.96
CA ASP A 215 13.24 -3.71 -11.19
C ASP A 215 14.70 -4.19 -11.34
N ALA A 216 14.94 -5.49 -11.21
CA ALA A 216 16.26 -6.09 -11.43
C ALA A 216 16.77 -5.92 -12.87
N ALA A 217 15.93 -6.08 -13.89
CA ALA A 217 16.30 -5.86 -15.29
C ALA A 217 16.62 -4.38 -15.57
N THR A 218 15.94 -3.46 -14.90
CA THR A 218 16.19 -2.02 -14.98
C THR A 218 17.53 -1.68 -14.34
N ILE A 219 17.78 -2.19 -13.13
CA ILE A 219 19.07 -2.06 -12.44
C ILE A 219 20.20 -2.64 -13.31
N GLN A 220 20.01 -3.82 -13.88
CA GLN A 220 21.02 -4.46 -14.73
C GLN A 220 21.34 -3.61 -15.98
N LYS A 221 20.32 -3.07 -16.66
CA LYS A 221 20.52 -2.14 -17.79
C LYS A 221 21.27 -0.87 -17.37
N THR A 222 20.94 -0.32 -16.20
CA THR A 222 21.65 0.83 -15.64
C THR A 222 23.12 0.48 -15.37
N VAL A 223 23.39 -0.65 -14.71
CA VAL A 223 24.74 -1.15 -14.41
C VAL A 223 25.53 -1.41 -15.69
N ASP A 224 24.93 -2.03 -16.71
CA ASP A 224 25.58 -2.28 -17.99
C ASP A 224 25.93 -0.98 -18.72
N THR A 225 25.09 0.05 -18.58
CA THR A 225 25.40 1.38 -19.12
C THR A 225 26.59 2.00 -18.42
N PHE A 226 26.76 1.78 -17.10
CA PHE A 226 27.90 2.30 -16.32
C PHE A 226 29.23 1.53 -16.51
N LYS A 227 29.25 0.38 -17.20
CA LYS A 227 30.50 -0.39 -17.42
C LYS A 227 31.54 0.38 -18.23
N GLU A 228 31.12 1.32 -19.07
CA GLU A 228 31.99 2.19 -19.84
C GLU A 228 31.73 3.65 -19.47
N LEU A 229 32.72 4.30 -18.85
CA LEU A 229 32.67 5.73 -18.59
C LEU A 229 32.85 6.51 -19.90
N PRO A 230 32.12 7.62 -20.10
CA PRO A 230 32.24 8.42 -21.30
C PRO A 230 33.66 9.01 -21.39
N LYS A 231 34.23 9.00 -22.60
CA LYS A 231 35.59 9.49 -22.89
C LYS A 231 35.61 10.86 -23.56
N SER A 232 34.45 11.37 -23.95
CA SER A 232 34.27 12.70 -24.55
C SER A 232 32.96 13.34 -24.10
N LEU A 233 32.83 14.65 -24.32
CA LEU A 233 31.58 15.37 -24.04
C LEU A 233 30.39 14.86 -24.87
N SER A 234 30.65 14.46 -26.12
CA SER A 234 29.62 13.89 -26.99
C SER A 234 29.17 12.50 -26.51
N GLU A 235 30.11 11.66 -26.04
CA GLU A 235 29.76 10.37 -25.43
C GLU A 235 28.99 10.56 -24.11
N ALA A 236 29.36 11.56 -23.30
CA ALA A 236 28.63 11.89 -22.08
C ALA A 236 27.17 12.29 -22.38
N LEU A 237 26.92 13.08 -23.43
CA LEU A 237 25.57 13.38 -23.89
C LEU A 237 24.82 12.14 -24.36
N GLN A 238 25.48 11.29 -25.14
CA GLN A 238 24.86 10.07 -25.67
C GLN A 238 24.47 9.12 -24.54
N MET A 239 25.34 8.97 -23.55
CA MET A 239 25.07 8.18 -22.35
C MET A 239 23.92 8.78 -21.54
N ALA A 240 23.86 10.11 -21.38
CA ALA A 240 22.77 10.79 -20.69
C ALA A 240 21.42 10.63 -21.40
N GLU A 241 21.38 10.73 -22.73
CA GLU A 241 20.17 10.49 -23.52
C GLU A 241 19.67 9.04 -23.36
N ARG A 242 20.58 8.06 -23.33
CA ARG A 242 20.25 6.64 -23.12
C ARG A 242 19.77 6.34 -21.70
N LEU A 243 20.37 6.98 -20.68
CA LEU A 243 20.01 6.76 -19.28
C LEU A 243 18.73 7.48 -18.87
N PHE A 244 18.42 8.62 -19.49
CA PHE A 244 17.26 9.44 -19.16
C PHE A 244 16.36 9.71 -20.38
N PRO A 245 15.88 8.68 -21.10
CA PRO A 245 15.16 8.85 -22.36
C PRO A 245 13.81 9.57 -22.19
N ASP A 246 13.21 9.46 -21.00
CA ASP A 246 11.95 10.15 -20.68
C ASP A 246 12.15 11.60 -20.26
N LYS A 247 13.36 11.96 -19.80
CA LYS A 247 13.67 13.31 -19.28
C LYS A 247 14.45 14.16 -20.27
N LEU A 248 15.21 13.55 -21.18
CA LEU A 248 16.13 14.23 -22.09
C LEU A 248 15.91 13.81 -23.54
N ALA A 249 16.09 14.77 -24.45
CA ALA A 249 16.30 14.53 -25.87
C ALA A 249 17.46 15.40 -26.35
N VAL A 250 18.37 14.85 -27.14
CA VAL A 250 19.56 15.56 -27.62
C VAL A 250 19.45 15.77 -29.13
N THR A 251 19.78 16.98 -29.58
CA THR A 251 19.79 17.30 -31.02
C THR A 251 21.15 17.00 -31.65
N GLU A 252 21.18 16.86 -32.98
CA GLU A 252 22.44 16.74 -33.73
C GLU A 252 23.39 17.93 -33.48
N ASN A 253 22.84 19.13 -33.31
CA ASN A 253 23.63 20.33 -33.01
C ASN A 253 24.31 20.26 -31.63
N ALA A 254 23.65 19.67 -30.63
CA ALA A 254 24.25 19.47 -29.32
C ALA A 254 25.45 18.51 -29.40
N TYR A 255 25.34 17.42 -30.15
CA TYR A 255 26.46 16.49 -30.39
C TYR A 255 27.62 17.16 -31.13
N LYS A 256 27.32 17.95 -32.16
CA LYS A 256 28.31 18.70 -32.93
C LYS A 256 29.08 19.68 -32.05
N THR A 257 28.37 20.53 -31.31
CA THR A 257 28.98 21.56 -30.45
C THR A 257 29.80 20.96 -29.31
N ALA A 258 29.36 19.82 -28.75
CA ALA A 258 30.12 19.08 -27.74
C ALA A 258 31.45 18.54 -28.29
N THR A 259 31.43 18.02 -29.51
CA THR A 259 32.61 17.48 -30.19
C THR A 259 33.60 18.59 -30.52
N GLU A 260 33.13 19.68 -31.14
CA GLU A 260 33.96 20.83 -31.52
C GLU A 260 34.62 21.46 -30.29
N PHE A 261 33.88 21.62 -29.19
CA PHE A 261 34.44 22.19 -27.96
C PHE A 261 35.45 21.27 -27.27
N SER A 262 35.16 19.96 -27.21
CA SER A 262 36.10 18.97 -26.66
C SER A 262 37.40 18.93 -27.49
N GLN A 263 37.31 19.05 -28.82
CA GLN A 263 38.49 19.12 -29.68
C GLN A 263 39.23 20.47 -29.54
N GLY A 264 38.53 21.59 -29.37
CA GLY A 264 39.15 22.91 -29.24
C GLY A 264 39.81 23.18 -27.88
N SER A 265 39.52 22.38 -26.84
CA SER A 265 39.99 22.60 -25.47
C SER A 265 40.84 21.44 -24.94
N GLU A 266 42.10 21.73 -24.59
CA GLU A 266 42.99 20.74 -23.96
C GLU A 266 42.43 20.23 -22.62
N TYR A 267 41.71 21.07 -21.88
CA TYR A 267 41.08 20.69 -20.61
C TYR A 267 40.01 19.61 -20.84
N TRP A 268 39.08 19.84 -21.77
CA TRP A 268 37.95 18.94 -22.02
C TRP A 268 38.28 17.67 -22.81
N ARG A 269 39.56 17.46 -23.15
CA ARG A 269 40.09 16.16 -23.63
C ARG A 269 40.48 15.22 -22.49
N LYS A 270 40.63 15.73 -21.26
CA LYS A 270 41.05 14.92 -20.10
C LYS A 270 39.87 14.17 -19.51
N GLN A 271 40.09 12.91 -19.13
CA GLN A 271 39.05 12.04 -18.59
C GLN A 271 38.39 12.61 -17.32
N GLU A 272 39.16 13.26 -16.44
CA GLU A 272 38.66 13.91 -15.22
C GLU A 272 37.68 15.06 -15.52
N SER A 273 37.92 15.77 -16.62
CA SER A 273 37.05 16.85 -17.09
C SER A 273 35.75 16.27 -17.66
N VAL A 274 35.85 15.17 -18.43
CA VAL A 274 34.66 14.45 -18.92
C VAL A 274 33.82 13.90 -17.76
N ALA A 275 34.45 13.42 -16.67
CA ALA A 275 33.73 13.02 -15.46
C ALA A 275 32.98 14.21 -14.79
N THR A 276 33.56 15.41 -14.83
CA THR A 276 32.88 16.62 -14.36
C THR A 276 31.67 16.96 -15.25
N ALA A 277 31.81 16.85 -16.56
CA ALA A 277 30.69 17.03 -17.50
C ALA A 277 29.60 15.96 -17.33
N TRP A 278 30.00 14.73 -17.01
CA TRP A 278 29.07 13.65 -16.69
C TRP A 278 28.24 13.96 -15.44
N ASN A 279 28.89 14.38 -14.35
CA ASN A 279 28.19 14.81 -13.14
C ASN A 279 27.26 16.01 -13.41
N PHE A 280 27.70 16.95 -14.24
CA PHE A 280 26.90 18.10 -14.67
C PHE A 280 25.61 17.67 -15.40
N LEU A 281 25.70 16.71 -16.33
CA LEU A 281 24.55 16.14 -17.03
C LEU A 281 23.63 15.33 -16.10
N PHE A 282 24.20 14.63 -15.11
CA PHE A 282 23.42 13.88 -14.12
C PHE A 282 22.59 14.82 -13.23
N CYS A 283 23.20 15.91 -12.74
CA CYS A 283 22.50 16.95 -11.97
C CYS A 283 21.41 17.63 -12.82
N PHE A 284 21.70 17.91 -14.10
CA PHE A 284 20.71 18.44 -15.03
C PHE A 284 19.49 17.51 -15.20
N ALA A 285 19.73 16.21 -15.41
CA ALA A 285 18.68 15.25 -15.67
C ALA A 285 17.81 14.93 -14.44
N ASN A 286 18.37 14.99 -13.23
CA ASN A 286 17.66 14.59 -12.02
C ASN A 286 17.24 15.77 -11.16
N VAL A 287 18.17 16.64 -10.77
CA VAL A 287 17.91 17.73 -9.84
C VAL A 287 17.13 18.85 -10.54
N LEU A 288 17.59 19.34 -11.69
CA LEU A 288 16.89 20.42 -12.38
C LEU A 288 15.53 19.96 -12.93
N HIS A 289 15.44 18.74 -13.44
CA HIS A 289 14.19 18.17 -13.94
C HIS A 289 13.10 18.17 -12.86
N GLU A 290 13.44 17.71 -11.66
CA GLU A 290 12.51 17.72 -10.52
C GLU A 290 12.10 19.14 -10.13
N LEU A 291 13.06 20.06 -10.02
CA LEU A 291 12.79 21.46 -9.68
C LEU A 291 11.92 22.20 -10.71
N VAL A 292 11.98 21.81 -11.99
CA VAL A 292 11.22 22.48 -13.07
C VAL A 292 9.83 21.87 -13.28
N PHE A 293 9.68 20.56 -13.12
CA PHE A 293 8.43 19.85 -13.44
C PHE A 293 7.59 19.44 -12.22
N THR A 294 8.10 19.64 -11.00
CA THR A 294 7.39 19.44 -9.74
C THR A 294 7.14 20.80 -9.08
N GLU A 295 6.01 20.97 -8.39
CA GLU A 295 5.77 22.16 -7.59
C GLU A 295 6.65 22.14 -6.34
N VAL A 296 7.77 22.84 -6.40
CA VAL A 296 8.70 23.03 -5.27
C VAL A 296 8.69 24.50 -4.87
N ALA A 297 8.60 24.78 -3.57
CA ALA A 297 8.59 26.15 -3.06
C ALA A 297 9.99 26.79 -3.20
N GLY A 298 10.07 28.04 -3.69
CA GLY A 298 11.30 28.82 -3.79
C GLY A 298 11.81 29.00 -5.23
N ASP A 299 12.94 29.70 -5.39
CA ASP A 299 13.57 29.95 -6.70
C ASP A 299 14.36 28.70 -7.16
N PRO A 300 14.00 28.06 -8.30
CA PRO A 300 14.73 26.91 -8.84
C PRO A 300 16.22 27.20 -9.10
N SER A 301 16.58 28.45 -9.44
CA SER A 301 17.98 28.83 -9.69
C SER A 301 18.83 28.76 -8.42
N CYS A 302 18.33 29.29 -7.31
CA CYS A 302 19.01 29.20 -6.01
C CYS A 302 19.12 27.75 -5.54
N GLN A 303 18.01 27.00 -5.57
CA GLN A 303 17.99 25.62 -5.09
C GLN A 303 18.92 24.70 -5.89
N PHE A 304 18.96 24.87 -7.22
CA PHE A 304 19.85 24.10 -8.07
C PHE A 304 21.31 24.40 -7.75
N LYS A 305 21.66 25.67 -7.54
CA LYS A 305 23.02 26.08 -7.16
C LYS A 305 23.42 25.55 -5.79
N ASP A 306 22.55 25.65 -4.80
CA ASP A 306 22.82 25.19 -3.44
C ASP A 306 23.00 23.66 -3.39
N SER A 307 22.25 22.93 -4.21
CA SER A 307 22.29 21.46 -4.25
C SER A 307 23.45 20.90 -5.08
N THR A 308 23.87 21.59 -6.15
CA THR A 308 24.79 21.03 -7.16
C THR A 308 26.08 21.82 -7.36
N GLY A 309 26.12 23.08 -6.91
CA GLY A 309 27.20 24.02 -7.18
C GLY A 309 27.23 24.59 -8.61
N TYR A 310 26.27 24.26 -9.47
CA TYR A 310 26.15 24.78 -10.84
C TYR A 310 25.10 25.88 -10.92
N ASP A 311 25.31 26.89 -11.77
CA ASP A 311 24.30 27.95 -11.92
C ASP A 311 23.27 27.56 -12.99
N TYR A 312 21.98 27.70 -12.65
CA TYR A 312 20.87 27.63 -13.60
C TYR A 312 20.39 29.03 -13.95
N ALA A 313 20.38 29.36 -15.24
CA ALA A 313 19.82 30.59 -15.78
C ALA A 313 18.54 30.25 -16.58
N PRO A 314 17.34 30.60 -16.09
CA PRO A 314 16.08 30.31 -16.79
C PRO A 314 15.91 31.15 -18.06
N THR A 315 16.63 32.28 -18.16
CA THR A 315 16.57 33.17 -19.31
C THR A 315 17.92 33.84 -19.58
N GLU A 316 18.08 34.43 -20.76
CA GLU A 316 19.25 35.23 -21.12
C GLU A 316 19.29 36.59 -20.39
N GLY A 317 20.47 37.21 -20.31
CA GLY A 317 20.63 38.56 -19.74
C GLY A 317 19.90 39.64 -20.55
N SER A 318 19.51 40.74 -19.89
CA SER A 318 18.71 41.84 -20.49
C SER A 318 19.27 42.34 -21.82
N MET A 319 20.57 42.61 -21.90
CA MET A 319 21.22 43.06 -23.13
C MET A 319 21.12 42.08 -24.31
N THR A 320 21.00 40.77 -24.03
CA THR A 320 20.87 39.74 -25.08
C THR A 320 19.42 39.57 -25.49
N LYS A 321 18.47 39.80 -24.58
CA LYS A 321 17.03 39.83 -24.87
C LYS A 321 16.63 40.99 -25.77
N ASP A 322 17.30 42.14 -25.62
CA ASP A 322 17.02 43.36 -26.39
C ASP A 322 17.56 43.29 -27.83
N ASP A 323 18.41 42.31 -28.16
CA ASP A 323 18.93 42.10 -29.52
C ASP A 323 18.19 40.95 -30.23
N SER A 324 17.34 41.31 -31.19
CA SER A 324 16.52 40.36 -31.97
C SER A 324 17.35 39.37 -32.80
N LYS A 325 18.56 39.75 -33.24
CA LYS A 325 19.46 38.83 -33.95
C LYS A 325 20.04 37.80 -32.98
N MET A 326 20.34 38.21 -31.75
CA MET A 326 20.83 37.30 -30.72
C MET A 326 19.73 36.34 -30.26
N MET A 327 18.51 36.82 -30.05
CA MET A 327 17.36 35.97 -29.70
C MET A 327 17.03 34.96 -30.80
N ARG A 328 17.19 35.33 -32.08
CA ARG A 328 17.03 34.38 -33.19
C ARG A 328 18.00 33.19 -33.10
N LYS A 329 19.22 33.39 -32.58
CA LYS A 329 20.19 32.29 -32.36
C LYS A 329 19.76 31.32 -31.24
N ARG A 330 18.80 31.69 -30.39
CA ARG A 330 18.25 30.85 -29.31
C ARG A 330 17.01 30.06 -29.75
N SER A 331 16.47 30.34 -30.93
CA SER A 331 15.40 29.52 -31.51
C SER A 331 15.96 28.39 -32.37
N PHE A 332 15.39 27.19 -32.24
CA PHE A 332 15.73 26.05 -33.09
C PHE A 332 14.49 25.20 -33.36
N THR A 333 14.54 24.36 -34.41
CA THR A 333 13.46 23.45 -34.76
C THR A 333 13.85 22.02 -34.41
N TYR A 334 13.00 21.33 -33.66
CA TYR A 334 13.17 19.92 -33.34
C TYR A 334 11.87 19.16 -33.65
N LYS A 335 11.96 18.13 -34.50
CA LYS A 335 10.81 17.33 -34.96
C LYS A 335 9.62 18.18 -35.44
N GLY A 336 9.92 19.24 -36.21
CA GLY A 336 8.92 20.13 -36.80
C GLY A 336 8.32 21.17 -35.83
N THR A 337 8.73 21.20 -34.57
CA THR A 337 8.28 22.21 -33.58
C THR A 337 9.41 23.19 -33.28
N GLN A 338 9.09 24.47 -33.19
CA GLN A 338 10.04 25.51 -32.80
C GLN A 338 10.16 25.59 -31.28
N PHE A 339 11.39 25.65 -30.79
CA PHE A 339 11.74 25.72 -29.38
C PHE A 339 12.70 26.88 -29.11
N ASP A 340 12.65 27.41 -27.88
CA ASP A 340 13.57 28.42 -27.36
C ASP A 340 14.55 27.76 -26.37
N MET A 341 15.86 27.97 -26.59
CA MET A 341 16.95 27.50 -25.73
C MET A 341 17.61 28.63 -24.92
N SER A 342 16.85 29.68 -24.60
CA SER A 342 17.29 30.70 -23.64
C SER A 342 17.66 30.12 -22.26
N PRO A 343 16.96 29.11 -21.72
CA PRO A 343 17.38 28.43 -20.51
C PRO A 343 18.73 27.73 -20.69
N HIS A 344 19.63 27.90 -19.72
CA HIS A 344 20.94 27.26 -19.77
C HIS A 344 21.57 27.03 -18.39
N LEU A 345 22.44 26.03 -18.34
CA LEU A 345 23.29 25.75 -17.19
C LEU A 345 24.71 26.28 -17.39
N LYS A 346 25.36 26.67 -16.29
CA LYS A 346 26.70 27.23 -16.27
C LYS A 346 27.59 26.49 -15.28
N LEU A 347 28.74 26.05 -15.77
CA LEU A 347 29.90 25.74 -14.97
C LEU A 347 30.96 26.81 -15.26
N ASN A 348 31.45 27.47 -14.22
CA ASN A 348 32.63 28.35 -14.28
C ASN A 348 33.47 28.12 -13.03
N LYS A 349 34.61 27.45 -13.15
CA LYS A 349 35.54 27.28 -12.02
C LYS A 349 36.76 28.17 -12.17
N LYS A 350 37.54 27.94 -13.24
CA LYS A 350 38.81 28.64 -13.54
C LYS A 350 38.93 28.88 -15.05
N LYS A 351 39.98 29.60 -15.47
CA LYS A 351 40.25 29.89 -16.89
C LYS A 351 40.44 28.58 -17.66
N GLY A 352 39.58 28.33 -18.65
CA GLY A 352 39.54 27.08 -19.43
C GLY A 352 38.62 25.99 -18.85
N GLU A 353 38.14 26.14 -17.62
CA GLU A 353 37.24 25.22 -16.92
C GLU A 353 35.81 25.79 -16.90
N TYR A 354 35.26 26.00 -18.09
CA TYR A 354 33.88 26.46 -18.29
C TYR A 354 33.10 25.52 -19.18
N LEU A 355 31.81 25.39 -18.89
CA LEU A 355 30.87 24.61 -19.67
C LEU A 355 29.51 25.30 -19.66
N ARG A 356 28.82 25.22 -20.80
CA ARG A 356 27.44 25.70 -20.98
C ARG A 356 26.61 24.60 -21.60
N LEU A 357 25.37 24.49 -21.13
CA LEU A 357 24.36 23.61 -21.71
C LEU A 357 23.11 24.45 -21.96
N HIS A 358 22.74 24.66 -23.22
CA HIS A 358 21.49 25.34 -23.59
C HIS A 358 20.44 24.31 -24.00
N PHE A 359 19.24 24.50 -23.48
CA PHE A 359 18.15 23.55 -23.67
C PHE A 359 16.79 24.25 -23.69
N ALA A 360 15.82 23.59 -24.32
CA ALA A 360 14.42 23.97 -24.25
C ALA A 360 13.66 23.09 -23.26
N ILE A 361 12.60 23.64 -22.68
CA ILE A 361 11.68 22.94 -21.78
C ILE A 361 10.45 22.51 -22.58
N ASP A 362 10.31 21.22 -22.84
CA ASP A 362 9.13 20.64 -23.48
C ASP A 362 8.09 20.29 -22.40
N GLN A 363 7.23 21.27 -22.09
CA GLN A 363 6.19 21.15 -21.07
C GLN A 363 5.19 20.03 -21.37
N LYS A 364 4.93 19.72 -22.65
CA LYS A 364 3.95 18.69 -23.05
C LYS A 364 4.45 17.29 -22.71
N LYS A 365 5.75 17.05 -22.91
CA LYS A 365 6.39 15.75 -22.64
C LYS A 365 7.17 15.72 -21.33
N LYS A 366 7.13 16.81 -20.55
CA LYS A 366 7.90 17.01 -19.31
C LYS A 366 9.36 16.60 -19.44
N ARG A 367 10.04 17.12 -20.46
CA ARG A 367 11.43 16.76 -20.78
C ARG A 367 12.23 17.97 -21.26
N PHE A 368 13.54 17.87 -21.21
CA PHE A 368 14.45 18.85 -21.76
C PHE A 368 14.95 18.45 -23.15
N ILE A 369 15.06 19.42 -24.05
CA ILE A 369 15.63 19.23 -25.38
C ILE A 369 16.96 20.00 -25.44
N VAL A 370 18.08 19.28 -25.41
CA VAL A 370 19.42 19.85 -25.41
C VAL A 370 19.80 20.23 -26.85
N ASN A 371 20.12 21.51 -27.05
CA ASN A 371 20.50 22.02 -28.37
C ASN A 371 21.95 22.49 -28.47
N HIS A 372 22.60 22.77 -27.35
CA HIS A 372 24.02 23.16 -27.32
C HIS A 372 24.69 22.67 -26.05
N PHE A 373 25.90 22.12 -26.18
CA PHE A 373 26.70 21.71 -25.05
C PHE A 373 28.18 21.99 -25.33
N GLY A 374 28.81 22.85 -24.53
CA GLY A 374 30.21 23.22 -24.75
C GLY A 374 30.47 24.69 -24.42
N GLU A 375 31.02 25.41 -25.39
CA GLU A 375 31.38 26.82 -25.24
C GLU A 375 30.16 27.74 -25.03
N HIS A 376 30.38 28.97 -24.63
CA HIS A 376 29.35 30.00 -24.57
C HIS A 376 28.85 30.39 -25.97
N ILE A 377 27.53 30.49 -26.15
CA ILE A 377 26.95 31.09 -27.36
C ILE A 377 27.19 32.61 -27.34
N GLU A 378 27.46 33.22 -28.48
CA GLU A 378 27.70 34.67 -28.59
C GLU A 378 26.60 35.49 -27.89
N THR A 379 27.02 36.41 -27.00
CA THR A 379 26.14 37.39 -26.33
C THR A 379 26.62 38.80 -26.59
N ALA A 380 25.78 39.80 -26.28
CA ALA A 380 26.13 41.21 -26.43
C ALA A 380 27.43 41.61 -25.68
N GLY A 381 27.76 40.92 -24.58
CA GLY A 381 29.00 41.14 -23.82
C GLY A 381 30.25 40.54 -24.49
N THR A 382 30.11 39.43 -25.23
CA THR A 382 31.22 38.76 -25.93
C THR A 382 31.77 39.62 -27.07
N ARG A 383 30.91 40.45 -27.69
CA ARG A 383 31.26 41.35 -28.80
C ARG A 383 32.08 42.58 -28.37
N ARG A 384 32.16 42.90 -27.08
CA ARG A 384 32.97 44.02 -26.57
C ARG A 384 34.45 43.66 -26.33
N GLN A 385 34.82 42.38 -26.41
CA GLN A 385 36.18 41.89 -26.16
C GLN A 385 36.90 41.36 -27.42
N SER A 386 36.24 41.43 -28.59
CA SER A 386 36.82 41.09 -29.89
C SER A 386 37.49 42.28 -30.55
#